data_AF-A0A524H0L1-F1
#
_entry.id   AF-A0A524H0L1-F1
#
_cell.length_a   1.000
_cell.length_b   1.000
_cell.length_c   1.000
_cell.angle_alpha   90.00
_cell.angle_beta   90.00
_cell.angle_gamma   90.00
#
_symmetry.space_group_name_H-M   'P 1'
#
loop_
_entity.id
_entity.type
_entity.pdbx_description
1 polymer ?
#
loop_
_entity_poly.entity_id
_entity_poly.type
_entity_poly.pdbx_seq_one_letter_code
_entity_poly.pdbx_strand_id
1 'polypeptide(L)'
;MGGHHLILGTLSDVITGEVLDDTLDERYRQKIAGLLVNHKGYLRPDIEPRRELRLQAGDRRAVIKVDFVVRVAGRAAMVIRFGPGSLVSRERPALA
;
A
#
# COMPACT_ATOMS: atom_id res chain seq x y z
N MET A 1 5.65 -17.01 -8.94
CA MET A 1 4.61 -18.02 -8.65
C MET A 1 3.30 -17.27 -8.48
N GLY A 2 2.42 -17.41 -9.47
CA GLY A 2 1.26 -16.54 -9.68
C GLY A 2 0.24 -16.66 -8.55
N GLY A 3 -0.03 -15.53 -7.89
CA GLY A 3 -1.15 -15.46 -6.96
C GLY A 3 -2.44 -15.59 -7.76
N HIS A 4 -3.16 -16.69 -7.56
CA HIS A 4 -4.51 -16.91 -8.09
C HIS A 4 -5.52 -16.00 -7.37
N HIS A 5 -5.30 -14.68 -7.39
CA HIS A 5 -6.29 -13.75 -6.87
C HIS A 5 -7.45 -13.74 -7.85
N LEU A 6 -8.63 -14.14 -7.38
CA LEU A 6 -9.85 -14.09 -8.16
C LEU A 6 -10.17 -12.62 -8.46
N ILE A 7 -10.29 -12.29 -9.75
CA ILE A 7 -10.70 -10.97 -10.22
C ILE A 7 -12.24 -10.97 -10.31
N LEU A 8 -12.88 -10.09 -9.53
CA LEU A 8 -14.33 -10.00 -9.39
C LEU A 8 -14.96 -8.88 -10.23
N GLY A 9 -14.13 -8.12 -10.96
CA GLY A 9 -14.54 -6.96 -11.74
C GLY A 9 -13.43 -5.91 -11.77
N THR A 10 -13.83 -4.64 -11.79
CA THR A 10 -12.93 -3.49 -11.69
C THR A 10 -13.39 -2.51 -10.62
N LEU A 11 -12.45 -1.74 -10.08
CA LEU A 11 -12.71 -0.65 -9.14
C LEU A 11 -11.91 0.59 -9.52
N SER A 12 -12.29 1.76 -9.00
CA SER A 12 -11.52 2.99 -9.16
C SER A 12 -10.67 3.24 -7.91
N ASP A 13 -9.39 3.50 -8.10
CA ASP A 13 -8.46 3.82 -7.03
C ASP A 13 -8.84 5.14 -6.36
N VAL A 14 -9.00 5.13 -5.04
CA VAL A 14 -9.44 6.31 -4.27
C VAL A 14 -8.44 7.47 -4.33
N ILE A 15 -7.14 7.17 -4.50
CA ILE A 15 -6.07 8.16 -4.53
C ILE A 15 -5.85 8.67 -5.94
N THR A 16 -5.65 7.78 -6.91
CA THR A 16 -5.26 8.15 -8.30
C THR A 16 -6.44 8.31 -9.25
N GLY A 17 -7.58 7.67 -8.96
CA GLY A 17 -8.73 7.58 -9.85
C GLY A 17 -8.58 6.52 -10.95
N GLU A 18 -7.44 5.85 -11.06
CA GLU A 18 -7.20 4.81 -12.06
C GLU A 18 -8.13 3.61 -11.88
N VAL A 19 -8.44 2.93 -12.98
CA VAL A 19 -9.23 1.69 -12.94
C VAL A 19 -8.30 0.51 -12.67
N LEU A 20 -8.59 -0.28 -11.63
CA LEU A 20 -7.80 -1.42 -11.20
C LEU A 20 -8.64 -2.70 -11.17
N ASP A 21 -7.99 -3.86 -11.24
CA ASP A 21 -8.62 -5.15 -11.04
C ASP A 21 -9.19 -5.27 -9.61
N ASP A 22 -10.47 -5.62 -9.53
CA ASP A 22 -11.15 -5.82 -8.27
C ASP A 22 -10.83 -7.20 -7.68
N THR A 23 -9.73 -7.25 -6.93
CA THR A 23 -9.35 -8.41 -6.12
C THR A 23 -9.67 -8.17 -4.64
N LEU A 24 -9.83 -9.23 -3.86
CA LEU A 24 -10.09 -9.10 -2.41
C LEU A 24 -9.03 -8.24 -1.70
N ASP A 25 -7.75 -8.48 -2.00
CA ASP A 25 -6.65 -7.69 -1.46
C ASP A 25 -6.74 -6.21 -1.86
N GLU A 26 -7.09 -5.95 -3.12
CA GLU A 26 -7.25 -4.58 -3.61
C GLU A 26 -8.40 -3.87 -2.91
N ARG A 27 -9.54 -4.54 -2.66
CA ARG A 27 -10.64 -3.97 -1.87
C ARG A 27 -10.18 -3.52 -0.48
N TYR A 28 -9.29 -4.27 0.17
CA TYR A 28 -8.73 -3.85 1.46
C TYR A 28 -7.78 -2.66 1.33
N ARG A 29 -6.93 -2.62 0.31
CA ARG A 29 -6.11 -1.43 0.02
C ARG A 29 -6.97 -0.19 -0.20
N GLN A 30 -8.05 -0.30 -0.97
CA GLN A 30 -8.97 0.81 -1.23
C GLN A 30 -9.74 1.24 0.03
N LYS A 31 -10.09 0.30 0.93
CA LYS A 31 -10.63 0.65 2.26
C LYS A 31 -9.63 1.46 3.11
N ILE A 32 -8.35 1.08 3.09
CA ILE A 32 -7.28 1.84 3.76
C ILE A 32 -7.15 3.24 3.15
N ALA A 33 -7.12 3.35 1.82
CA ALA A 33 -7.08 4.63 1.12
C ALA A 33 -8.28 5.53 1.49
N GLY A 34 -9.49 4.96 1.51
CA GLY A 34 -10.70 5.64 1.94
C GLY A 34 -10.67 6.07 3.41
N LEU A 35 -10.03 5.30 4.30
CA LEU A 35 -9.81 5.71 5.69
C LEU A 35 -8.89 6.93 5.76
N LEU A 36 -7.78 6.92 5.02
CA LEU A 36 -6.81 8.02 5.00
C LEU A 36 -7.44 9.32 4.50
N VAL A 37 -8.16 9.27 3.38
CA VAL A 37 -8.76 10.46 2.76
C VAL A 37 -10.01 10.91 3.50
N ASN A 38 -10.99 10.02 3.67
CA ASN A 38 -12.33 10.43 4.10
C ASN A 38 -12.46 10.59 5.62
N HIS A 39 -11.67 9.85 6.41
CA HIS A 39 -11.79 9.86 7.87
C HIS A 39 -10.62 10.54 8.58
N LYS A 40 -9.40 10.44 8.02
CA LYS A 40 -8.20 11.08 8.58
C LYS A 40 -7.86 12.42 7.93
N GLY A 41 -8.51 12.76 6.81
CA GLY A 41 -8.39 14.06 6.17
C GLY A 41 -7.07 14.30 5.45
N TYR A 42 -6.31 13.24 5.14
CA TYR A 42 -5.11 13.38 4.31
C TYR A 42 -5.52 13.74 2.88
N LEU A 43 -4.81 14.69 2.28
CA LEU A 43 -5.04 15.05 0.89
C LEU A 43 -4.48 13.96 -0.03
N ARG A 44 -5.16 13.67 -1.13
CA ARG A 44 -4.68 12.67 -2.12
C ARG A 44 -3.24 12.95 -2.60
N PRO A 45 -2.83 14.20 -2.88
CA PRO A 45 -1.44 14.50 -3.27
C PRO A 45 -0.39 14.22 -2.19
N ASP A 46 -0.79 14.13 -0.92
CA ASP A 46 0.10 13.80 0.19
C ASP A 46 0.30 12.28 0.36
N ILE A 47 -0.46 11.47 -0.39
CA ILE A 47 -0.43 10.02 -0.32
C ILE A 47 0.21 9.48 -1.61
N GLU A 48 1.36 8.85 -1.47
CA GLU A 48 2.06 8.18 -2.57
C GLU A 48 1.73 6.67 -2.53
N PRO A 49 0.89 6.17 -3.46
CA PRO A 49 0.54 4.76 -3.51
C PRO A 49 1.63 3.92 -4.17
N ARG A 50 1.73 2.64 -3.79
CA ARG A 50 2.50 1.58 -4.48
C ARG A 50 3.99 1.91 -4.67
N ARG A 51 4.62 2.57 -3.71
CA ARG A 51 6.05 2.93 -3.77
C ARG A 51 6.94 1.71 -3.64
N GLU A 52 7.90 1.57 -4.56
CA GLU A 52 8.99 0.60 -4.45
C GLU A 52 10.15 1.17 -3.61
N LEU A 53 10.43 0.53 -2.49
CA LEU A 53 11.62 0.79 -1.68
C LEU A 53 12.72 -0.19 -2.09
N ARG A 54 13.77 0.34 -2.71
CA ARG A 54 14.95 -0.42 -3.09
C ARG A 54 15.91 -0.44 -1.90
N LEU A 55 16.25 -1.65 -1.46
CA LEU A 55 17.18 -1.90 -0.37
C LEU A 55 18.45 -2.54 -0.91
N GLN A 56 19.58 -2.17 -0.33
CA GLN A 56 20.87 -2.78 -0.59
C GLN A 56 21.60 -3.07 0.73
N ALA A 57 22.05 -4.30 0.90
CA ALA A 57 22.84 -4.75 2.04
C ALA A 57 24.06 -5.53 1.54
N GLY A 58 25.17 -4.80 1.36
CA GLY A 58 26.33 -5.29 0.62
C GLY A 58 25.96 -5.55 -0.84
N ASP A 59 26.24 -6.76 -1.31
CA ASP A 59 25.92 -7.20 -2.68
C ASP A 59 24.47 -7.67 -2.85
N ARG A 60 23.72 -7.80 -1.75
CA ARG A 60 22.32 -8.23 -1.78
C ARG A 60 21.42 -7.04 -2.04
N ARG A 61 20.51 -7.18 -3.01
CA ARG A 61 19.49 -6.19 -3.35
C ARG A 61 18.11 -6.77 -3.10
N ALA A 62 17.21 -5.96 -2.57
CA ALA A 62 15.81 -6.31 -2.39
C ALA A 62 14.92 -5.13 -2.79
N VAL A 63 13.70 -5.45 -3.21
CA VAL A 63 12.65 -4.44 -3.44
C VAL A 63 11.49 -4.75 -2.53
N ILE A 64 11.16 -3.82 -1.65
CA ILE A 64 9.96 -3.87 -0.83
C ILE A 64 8.90 -2.99 -1.49
N LYS A 65 7.73 -3.56 -1.76
CA LYS A 65 6.57 -2.79 -2.18
C LYS A 65 5.80 -2.32 -0.95
N VAL A 66 5.65 -1.01 -0.84
CA VAL A 66 4.84 -0.34 0.18
C VAL A 66 3.53 0.11 -0.49
N ASP A 67 2.41 -0.10 0.18
CA ASP A 67 1.11 0.24 -0.37
C ASP A 67 0.83 1.74 -0.32
N PHE A 68 1.19 2.41 0.79
CA PHE A 68 1.05 3.87 0.92
C PHE A 68 2.22 4.50 1.67
N VAL A 69 2.74 5.61 1.16
CA VAL A 69 3.59 6.55 1.90
C VAL A 69 2.83 7.85 2.06
N VAL A 70 2.57 8.24 3.31
CA VAL A 70 1.91 9.50 3.62
C VAL A 70 2.95 10.54 3.99
N ARG A 71 2.87 11.70 3.35
CA ARG A 71 3.77 12.83 3.55
C ARG A 71 3.08 13.94 4.32
N VAL A 72 3.82 14.58 5.21
CA VAL A 72 3.38 15.79 5.90
C VAL A 72 4.50 16.81 5.74
N ALA A 73 4.18 17.99 5.22
CA ALA A 73 5.16 19.02 4.87
C ALA A 73 6.31 18.48 4.00
N GLY A 74 5.99 17.64 3.01
CA GLY A 74 6.94 17.03 2.08
C GLY A 74 7.77 15.86 2.65
N ARG A 75 7.71 15.61 3.96
CA ARG A 75 8.47 14.53 4.62
C ARG A 75 7.61 13.29 4.80
N ALA A 76 8.17 12.10 4.56
CA ALA A 76 7.49 10.85 4.84
C ALA A 76 7.23 10.74 6.35
N ALA A 77 5.96 10.73 6.74
CA ALA A 77 5.54 10.68 8.14
C ALA A 77 4.98 9.30 8.51
N MET A 78 4.45 8.57 7.53
CA MET A 78 3.87 7.24 7.75
C MET A 78 4.05 6.37 6.51
N VAL A 79 4.33 5.09 6.75
CA VAL A 79 4.48 4.04 5.74
C VAL A 79 3.48 2.94 6.09
N ILE A 80 2.62 2.55 5.16
CA ILE A 80 1.62 1.52 5.36
C ILE A 80 1.86 0.40 4.36
N ARG A 81 1.93 -0.83 4.89
CA ARG A 81 2.00 -2.06 4.12
C ARG A 81 0.85 -2.98 4.50
N PHE A 82 0.02 -3.31 3.53
CA PHE A 82 -1.00 -4.33 3.63
C PHE A 82 -0.39 -5.71 3.35
N GLY A 83 -0.84 -6.71 4.10
CA GLY A 83 -0.56 -8.10 3.80
C GLY A 83 -1.64 -9.01 4.41
N PRO A 84 -2.14 -10.01 3.69
CA PRO A 84 -3.24 -10.87 4.17
C PRO A 84 -2.81 -11.76 5.34
N GLY A 85 -3.74 -12.09 6.24
CA GLY A 85 -3.47 -12.97 7.40
C GLY A 85 -3.16 -12.22 8.70
N SER A 86 -2.62 -12.94 9.69
CA SER A 86 -2.46 -12.41 11.06
C SER A 86 -1.42 -11.29 11.14
N LEU A 87 -1.74 -10.25 11.91
CA LEU A 87 -0.82 -9.15 12.24
C LEU A 87 0.45 -9.65 12.92
N VAL A 88 0.35 -10.65 13.80
CA VAL A 88 1.48 -11.21 14.57
C VAL A 88 2.52 -11.85 13.64
N SER A 89 2.08 -12.41 12.50
CA SER A 89 2.99 -12.95 11.48
C SER A 89 3.69 -11.86 10.65
N ARG A 90 3.22 -10.61 10.73
CA ARG A 90 3.63 -9.48 9.85
C ARG A 90 4.23 -8.29 10.60
N GLU A 91 4.41 -8.39 11.91
CA GLU A 91 4.96 -7.32 12.76
C GLU A 91 6.43 -7.00 12.42
N ARG A 92 7.31 -8.00 12.37
CA ARG A 92 8.74 -7.79 12.09
C ARG A 92 9.05 -7.28 10.68
N PRO A 93 8.39 -7.75 9.60
CA PRO A 93 8.64 -7.26 8.23
C PRO A 93 8.28 -5.80 7.94
N ALA A 94 7.57 -5.11 8.84
CA ALA A 94 7.19 -3.71 8.69
C ALA A 94 8.16 -2.73 9.39
N LEU A 95 8.91 -3.20 10.38
CA LEU A 95 9.81 -2.38 11.20
C LEU A 95 11.31 -2.52 10.81
N ALA A 96 11.64 -3.49 9.96
CA ALA A 96 13.01 -3.90 9.62
C ALA A 96 13.61 -3.13 8.43
#